data_AF-A0A920MUH7-F1
#
_entry.id   AF-A0A920MUH7-F1
#
_cell.length_a   1.000
_cell.length_b   1.000
_cell.length_c   1.000
_cell.angle_alpha   90.00
_cell.angle_beta   90.00
_cell.angle_gamma   90.00
#
_symmetry.space_group_name_H-M   'P 1'
#
loop_
_entity.id
_entity.type
_entity.pdbx_description
1 polymer ?
#
loop_
_entity_poly.entity_id
_entity_poly.type
_entity_poly.pdbx_seq_one_letter_code
_entity_poly.pdbx_strand_id
1 'polypeptide(L)' 'MNTNGISLLGPTLFSWGTEEQKDRFLPKMANGDEIWAKGFSEPDSGSDLASLKTVAVRDGDTT' A
#
# COMPACT_ATOMS: atom_id res chain seq x y z
N MET A 1 -6.47 18.05 0.44
CA MET A 1 -5.30 17.16 0.29
C MET A 1 -5.67 15.79 0.83
N ASN A 2 -5.61 14.73 0.02
CA ASN A 2 -5.87 13.36 0.46
C ASN A 2 -4.66 12.87 1.27
N THR A 3 -4.85 12.48 2.53
CA THR A 3 -3.75 12.04 3.42
C THR A 3 -3.64 10.52 3.54
N ASN A 4 -4.47 9.76 2.83
CA ASN A 4 -4.53 8.30 2.95
C ASN A 4 -3.18 7.65 2.63
N GLY A 5 -2.51 8.08 1.55
CA GLY A 5 -1.19 7.54 1.20
C GLY A 5 -0.18 7.75 2.32
N ILE A 6 -0.13 8.98 2.85
CA ILE A 6 0.81 9.40 3.89
C ILE A 6 0.55 8.63 5.19
N SER A 7 -0.70 8.42 5.57
CA SER A 7 -1.06 7.75 6.82
C SER A 7 -1.05 6.23 6.75
N LEU A 8 -1.19 5.64 5.55
CA LEU A 8 -1.34 4.19 5.38
C LEU A 8 -0.10 3.52 4.81
N LEU A 9 0.38 3.99 3.64
CA LEU A 9 1.50 3.37 2.94
C LEU A 9 2.84 4.01 3.35
N GLY A 10 2.84 5.32 3.63
CA GLY A 10 4.04 6.09 3.99
C GLY A 10 4.90 5.41 5.08
N PRO A 11 4.35 5.06 6.27
CA PRO A 11 5.12 4.43 7.33
C PRO A 11 5.72 3.08 6.91
N THR A 12 4.98 2.27 6.15
CA THR A 12 5.47 0.98 5.64
C THR A 12 6.64 1.17 4.69
N LEU A 13 6.59 2.14 3.78
CA LEU A 13 7.71 2.43 2.88
C LEU A 13 8.93 2.97 3.63
N PHE A 14 8.74 3.81 4.65
CA PHE A 14 9.87 4.28 5.46
C PHE A 14 10.55 3.14 6.24
N SER A 15 9.77 2.21 6.79
CA SER A 15 10.31 1.10 7.57
C SER A 15 10.88 -0.05 6.72
N TRP A 16 10.28 -0.34 5.56
CA TRP A 16 10.54 -1.58 4.82
C TRP A 16 10.74 -1.41 3.32
N GLY A 17 10.47 -0.23 2.77
CA GLY A 17 10.60 0.02 1.34
C GLY A 17 12.05 0.05 0.88
N THR A 18 12.30 -0.40 -0.35
CA THR A 18 13.57 -0.14 -1.03
C THR A 18 13.69 1.33 -1.42
N GLU A 19 14.89 1.80 -1.75
CA GLU A 19 15.08 3.18 -2.22
C GLU A 19 14.29 3.45 -3.51
N GLU A 20 14.25 2.49 -4.44
CA GLU A 20 13.49 2.60 -5.68
C GLU A 20 11.98 2.73 -5.41
N GLN A 21 11.45 2.02 -4.40
CA GLN A 21 10.05 2.14 -4.01
C GLN A 21 9.78 3.50 -3.36
N LYS A 22 10.66 3.96 -2.47
CA LYS A 22 10.53 5.28 -1.82
C LYS A 22 10.51 6.41 -2.86
N ASP A 23 11.46 6.40 -3.78
CA ASP A 23 11.58 7.40 -4.85
C ASP A 23 10.36 7.39 -5.79
N ARG A 24 9.79 6.22 -6.06
CA ARG A 24 8.61 6.10 -6.92
C ARG A 24 7.34 6.67 -6.28
N PHE A 25 7.13 6.41 -4.99
CA PHE A 25 5.83 6.61 -4.35
C PHE A 25 5.77 7.84 -3.43
N LEU A 26 6.81 8.13 -2.65
CA LEU A 26 6.76 9.18 -1.63
C LEU A 26 6.63 10.61 -2.19
N PRO A 27 7.38 11.02 -3.24
CA PRO A 27 7.29 12.40 -3.74
C PRO A 27 5.90 12.74 -4.30
N LYS A 28 5.33 11.85 -5.14
CA LYS A 28 4.01 12.05 -5.74
C LYS A 28 2.89 12.04 -4.71
N MET A 29 3.03 11.21 -3.68
CA MET A 29 2.12 11.17 -2.54
C MET A 29 2.19 12.48 -1.73
N ALA A 30 3.39 12.99 -1.43
CA ALA A 30 3.59 14.21 -0.66
C ALA A 30 3.13 15.48 -1.41
N ASN A 31 3.33 15.52 -2.73
CA ASN A 31 2.87 16.61 -3.58
C ASN A 31 1.36 16.58 -3.84
N GLY A 32 0.70 15.44 -3.58
CA GLY A 32 -0.71 15.24 -3.89
C GLY A 32 -0.99 14.96 -5.37
N ASP A 33 0.01 14.56 -6.14
CA ASP A 33 -0.10 14.19 -7.56
C ASP A 33 -0.88 12.87 -7.76
N GLU A 34 -0.89 12.01 -6.74
CA GLU A 34 -1.62 10.74 -6.72
C GLU A 34 -2.59 10.71 -5.51
N ILE A 35 -3.86 10.32 -5.75
CA ILE A 35 -4.87 10.16 -4.71
C ILE A 35 -4.93 8.69 -4.30
N TRP A 36 -4.85 8.44 -2.99
CA TRP A 36 -4.74 7.09 -2.45
C TRP A 36 -6.01 6.65 -1.72
N ALA A 37 -6.25 5.33 -1.71
CA ALA A 37 -7.34 4.69 -0.99
C ALA A 37 -6.87 3.41 -0.30
N LYS A 38 -7.59 3.02 0.75
CA LYS A 38 -7.35 1.77 1.49
C LYS A 38 -8.33 0.70 1.02
N GLY A 39 -7.82 -0.38 0.45
CA GLY A 39 -8.63 -1.49 -0.05
C GLY A 39 -8.59 -2.73 0.84
N PHE A 40 -8.75 -2.57 2.16
CA PHE A 40 -8.71 -3.71 3.08
C PHE A 40 -10.06 -4.42 3.27
N SER A 41 -11.18 -3.73 3.08
CA SER A 41 -12.49 -4.36 3.27
C SER A 41 -12.87 -5.26 2.10
N GLU A 42 -13.44 -6.41 2.42
CA GLU A 42 -14.09 -7.34 1.49
C GLU A 42 -15.55 -7.57 1.91
N PRO A 43 -16.42 -8.13 1.04
CA PRO A 43 -17.85 -8.29 1.35
C PRO A 43 -18.14 -8.97 2.70
N ASP A 44 -17.29 -9.93 3.11
CA ASP A 44 -17.43 -10.68 4.35
C ASP A 44 -16.39 -10.31 5.42
N SER A 45 -15.48 -9.37 5.13
CA SER A 45 -14.32 -9.07 6.00
C SER A 45 -14.16 -7.56 6.21
N GLY A 46 -14.55 -7.11 7.40
CA GLY A 46 -14.41 -5.72 7.85
C GLY A 46 -13.31 -5.58 8.91
N SER A 47 -13.69 -5.72 10.18
CA SER A 47 -12.75 -5.63 11.32
C SER A 47 -11.82 -6.84 11.43
N ASP A 48 -12.26 -8.01 10.95
CA ASP A 48 -11.44 -9.22 10.90
C ASP A 48 -10.59 -9.24 9.62
N LEU A 49 -9.47 -8.53 9.64
CA LEU A 49 -8.51 -8.51 8.53
C LEU A 49 -7.80 -9.87 8.34
N ALA A 50 -7.81 -10.76 9.31
CA ALA A 50 -7.21 -12.08 9.14
C ALA A 50 -8.06 -12.99 8.24
N SER A 51 -9.36 -12.67 8.08
CA SER A 51 -10.30 -13.43 7.25
C SER A 51 -10.29 -13.07 5.76
N LEU A 52 -9.41 -12.18 5.30
CA LEU A 52 -9.36 -11.74 3.90
C LEU A 52 -9.12 -12.91 2.93
N LYS A 53 -9.82 -12.85 1.80
CA LYS A 53 -9.76 -13.86 0.72
C LYS A 53 -8.86 -13.42 -0.43
N THR A 54 -8.54 -12.13 -0.56
CA THR A 54 -7.60 -11.64 -1.59
C THR A 54 -6.21 -12.23 -1.37
N VAL A 55 -5.67 -12.86 -2.40
CA VAL A 55 -4.34 -13.50 -2.36
C VAL A 55 -3.39 -12.86 -3.37
N ALA A 56 -2.14 -12.69 -2.97
CA ALA A 56 -1.03 -12.36 -3.86
C ALA A 56 -0.21 -13.64 -4.12
N VAL A 57 -0.40 -14.24 -5.29
CA VAL A 57 0.37 -15.42 -5.72
C VAL A 57 1.61 -14.92 -6.45
N ARG A 58 2.79 -15.36 -6.01
CA ARG A 58 4.04 -15.07 -6.71
C ARG A 58 4.06 -15.83 -8.03
N ASP A 59 4.19 -15.10 -9.14
CA ASP A 59 4.29 -15.64 -10.49
C ASP A 59 5.62 -15.18 -11.13
N GLY A 60 6.48 -16.12 -11.51
CA GLY A 60 7.85 -15.89 -12.02
C GLY A 60 8.98 -16.35 -11.08
N ASP A 61 10.21 -16.38 -11.62
CA ASP A 61 11.37 -17.03 -10.99
C ASP A 61 12.20 -16.13 -10.05
N THR A 62 12.81 -16.79 -9.05
CA THR A 62 13.77 -16.22 -8.10
C THR A 62 15.17 -16.43 -8.65
N THR A 63 15.61 -15.64 -9.63
CA THR A 63 17.01 -15.64 -10.07
C THR A 63 17.70 -14.39 -9.56
#